data_AF-A0A261QXW4-F1
#
_entry.id   AF-A0A261QXW4-F1
#
_cell.length_a   1.000
_cell.length_b   1.000
_cell.length_c   1.000
_cell.angle_alpha   90.00
_cell.angle_beta   90.00
_cell.angle_gamma   90.00
#
_symmetry.space_group_name_H-M   'P 1'
#
loop_
_entity.id
_entity.type
_entity.pdbx_description
1 polymer ?
#
loop_
_entity_poly.entity_id
_entity_poly.type
_entity_poly.pdbx_seq_one_letter_code
_entity_poly.pdbx_strand_id
1 'polypeptide(L)'
;MRIVSLVLRITPAGLADARAALSAIPGLQLQAWDAPTGKLIVTIEDGPAHSTADSILAAHKVPQVLSATLAYEYGGDEHGPPGCGPPACGPP
;
A
#
# COMPACT_ATOMS: atom_id res chain seq x y z
N MET A 1 7.64 -8.23 -4.09
CA MET A 1 6.25 -8.13 -3.60
C MET A 1 6.25 -7.22 -2.39
N ARG A 2 5.45 -6.16 -2.47
CA ARG A 2 5.23 -5.18 -1.41
C ARG A 2 3.72 -5.09 -1.17
N ILE A 3 3.31 -5.16 0.09
CA ILE A 3 1.90 -5.08 0.47
C ILE A 3 1.79 -4.06 1.58
N VAL A 4 0.86 -3.12 1.49
CA VAL A 4 0.60 -2.14 2.54
C VAL A 4 -0.88 -2.14 2.90
N SER A 5 -1.19 -1.88 4.16
CA SER A 5 -2.55 -1.60 4.60
C SER A 5 -2.64 -0.17 5.12
N LEU A 6 -3.68 0.53 4.69
CA LEU A 6 -3.95 1.91 5.09
C LEU A 6 -5.30 2.00 5.79
N VAL A 7 -5.36 2.87 6.80
CA VAL A 7 -6.62 3.41 7.31
C VAL A 7 -6.81 4.77 6.68
N LEU A 8 -7.89 4.93 5.91
CA LEU A 8 -8.27 6.22 5.34
C LEU A 8 -9.36 6.85 6.20
N ARG A 9 -9.28 8.16 6.38
CA ARG A 9 -10.34 9.01 6.93
C ARG A 9 -10.91 9.83 5.80
N ILE A 10 -12.23 9.80 5.65
CA ILE A 10 -12.94 10.57 4.64
C ILE A 10 -14.11 11.32 5.26
N THR A 11 -14.63 12.33 4.56
CA THR A 11 -15.91 12.93 4.92
C THR A 11 -17.06 11.91 4.72
N PRO A 12 -17.96 11.71 5.68
CA PRO A 12 -19.09 10.77 5.52
C PRO A 12 -19.96 11.06 4.29
N ALA A 13 -20.18 12.34 3.98
CA ALA A 13 -20.92 12.76 2.79
C ALA A 13 -20.24 12.38 1.46
N GLY A 14 -18.92 12.22 1.47
CA GLY A 14 -18.10 11.86 0.31
C GLY A 14 -17.82 10.36 0.17
N LEU A 15 -18.41 9.49 1.00
CA LEU A 15 -18.08 8.06 1.02
C LEU A 15 -18.33 7.34 -0.29
N ALA A 16 -19.46 7.61 -0.93
CA ALA A 16 -19.79 6.96 -2.20
C ALA A 16 -18.77 7.33 -3.29
N ASP A 17 -18.45 8.62 -3.41
CA ASP A 17 -17.50 9.13 -4.40
C ASP A 17 -16.07 8.66 -4.12
N ALA A 18 -15.65 8.72 -2.84
CA ALA A 18 -14.36 8.23 -2.40
C ALA A 18 -14.18 6.74 -2.74
N ARG A 19 -15.20 5.90 -2.49
CA ARG A 19 -15.13 4.47 -2.83
C ARG A 19 -14.98 4.26 -4.33
N ALA A 20 -15.76 4.97 -5.15
CA ALA A 20 -15.65 4.86 -6.60
C ALA A 20 -14.26 5.26 -7.10
N ALA A 21 -13.72 6.37 -6.61
CA ALA A 21 -12.38 6.85 -6.97
C ALA A 21 -11.27 5.88 -6.50
N LEU A 22 -11.34 5.41 -5.25
CA LEU A 22 -10.35 4.48 -4.68
C LEU A 22 -10.36 3.14 -5.42
N SER A 23 -11.54 2.63 -5.80
CA SER A 23 -11.66 1.39 -6.59
C SER A 23 -11.09 1.47 -8.00
N ALA A 24 -10.81 2.68 -8.51
CA ALA A 24 -10.13 2.86 -9.79
C ALA A 24 -8.59 2.85 -9.68
N ILE A 25 -8.04 2.83 -8.46
CA ILE A 25 -6.59 2.87 -8.23
C ILE A 25 -6.00 1.46 -8.42
N PRO A 26 -5.00 1.28 -9.29
CA PRO A 26 -4.33 0.00 -9.49
C PRO A 26 -3.72 -0.54 -8.18
N GLY A 27 -3.92 -1.84 -7.94
CA GLY A 27 -3.40 -2.54 -6.77
C GLY A 27 -4.16 -2.26 -5.46
N LEU A 28 -5.12 -1.33 -5.44
CA LEU A 28 -5.90 -1.00 -4.25
C LEU A 28 -7.13 -1.88 -4.12
N GLN A 29 -7.31 -2.45 -2.93
CA GLN A 29 -8.47 -3.26 -2.55
C GLN A 29 -9.15 -2.67 -1.31
N LEU A 30 -10.44 -2.41 -1.42
CA LEU A 30 -11.28 -1.97 -0.30
C LEU A 30 -11.68 -3.17 0.56
N GLN A 31 -11.21 -3.20 1.80
CA GLN A 31 -11.44 -4.33 2.72
C GLN A 31 -12.66 -4.09 3.60
N ALA A 32 -12.80 -2.87 4.13
CA ALA A 32 -13.90 -2.50 5.01
C ALA A 32 -14.14 -0.99 4.98
N TRP A 33 -15.36 -0.58 5.33
CA TRP A 33 -15.69 0.82 5.55
C TRP A 33 -16.74 0.96 6.64
N ASP A 34 -16.71 2.09 7.33
CA ASP A 34 -17.71 2.51 8.30
C ASP A 34 -18.25 3.88 7.91
N ALA A 35 -19.50 3.90 7.47
CA ALA A 35 -20.17 5.11 6.99
C ALA A 35 -20.35 6.21 8.07
N PRO A 36 -20.79 5.90 9.31
CA PRO A 36 -20.98 6.96 10.30
C PRO A 36 -19.67 7.62 10.73
N THR A 37 -18.56 6.89 10.81
CA THR A 37 -17.26 7.46 11.21
C THR A 37 -16.38 7.92 10.06
N GLY A 38 -16.71 7.57 8.81
CA GLY A 38 -15.90 7.89 7.63
C GLY A 38 -14.54 7.16 7.60
N LYS A 39 -14.46 5.97 8.21
CA LYS A 39 -13.24 5.16 8.26
C LYS A 39 -13.26 4.10 7.17
N LEU A 40 -12.19 4.00 6.37
CA LEU A 40 -12.01 2.96 5.36
C LEU A 40 -10.72 2.20 5.64
N ILE A 41 -10.75 0.90 5.40
CA ILE A 41 -9.58 0.02 5.41
C ILE A 41 -9.31 -0.39 3.97
N VAL A 42 -8.10 -0.13 3.50
CA VAL A 42 -7.65 -0.54 2.17
C VAL A 42 -6.33 -1.28 2.25
N THR A 43 -6.15 -2.23 1.35
CA THR A 43 -4.87 -2.91 1.11
C THR A 43 -4.39 -2.50 -0.27
N ILE A 44 -3.08 -2.29 -0.41
CA ILE A 44 -2.45 -2.02 -1.69
C ILE A 44 -1.34 -3.04 -1.89
N GLU A 45 -1.34 -3.69 -3.03
CA GLU A 45 -0.28 -4.58 -3.50
C GLU A 45 0.47 -3.93 -4.66
N ASP A 46 1.79 -4.12 -4.75
CA ASP A 46 2.55 -3.73 -5.93
C ASP A 46 2.33 -4.69 -7.10
N GLY A 47 2.49 -4.18 -8.32
CA GLY A 47 2.35 -4.99 -9.53
C GLY A 47 3.35 -4.55 -10.60
N PRO A 48 3.39 -5.26 -11.75
CA PRO A 48 4.37 -5.00 -12.81
C PRO A 48 4.36 -3.56 -13.35
N ALA A 49 3.24 -2.85 -13.20
CA ALA A 49 3.02 -1.51 -13.73
C ALA A 49 2.70 -0.45 -12.66
N HIS A 50 2.73 -0.79 -11.36
CA HIS A 50 2.42 0.16 -10.28
C HIS A 50 3.16 -0.20 -8.99
N SER A 51 3.66 0.83 -8.30
CA SER A 51 4.25 0.70 -6.97
C SER A 51 3.21 0.98 -5.88
N THR A 52 3.36 0.36 -4.71
CA THR A 52 2.58 0.73 -3.52
C THR A 52 2.68 2.23 -3.22
N ALA A 53 3.84 2.86 -3.43
CA ALA A 53 4.05 4.29 -3.21
C ALA A 53 3.18 5.17 -4.12
N ASP A 54 3.10 4.85 -5.42
CA ASP A 54 2.24 5.57 -6.38
C ASP A 54 0.76 5.44 -6.01
N SER A 55 0.33 4.23 -5.62
CA SER A 55 -1.05 3.98 -5.21
C SER A 55 -1.41 4.64 -3.88
N ILE A 56 -0.48 4.71 -2.90
CA ILE A 56 -0.65 5.51 -1.67
C ILE A 56 -0.85 6.98 -2.02
N LEU A 57 0.00 7.52 -2.90
CA LEU A 57 -0.08 8.91 -3.33
C LEU A 57 -1.40 9.19 -4.07
N ALA A 58 -1.83 8.28 -4.94
CA ALA A 58 -3.10 8.37 -5.64
C ALA A 58 -4.29 8.38 -4.66
N ALA A 59 -4.26 7.49 -3.65
CA ALA A 59 -5.30 7.42 -2.62
C ALA A 59 -5.35 8.72 -1.80
N HIS A 60 -4.20 9.29 -1.46
CA HIS A 60 -4.13 10.56 -0.74
C HIS A 60 -4.61 11.77 -1.56
N LYS A 61 -4.52 11.71 -2.89
CA LYS A 61 -4.99 12.77 -3.80
C LYS A 61 -6.50 12.74 -4.06
N VAL A 62 -7.21 11.70 -3.63
CA VAL A 62 -8.67 11.64 -3.72
C VAL A 62 -9.27 12.78 -2.87
N PRO A 63 -10.07 13.70 -3.44
CA PRO A 63 -10.51 14.92 -2.75
C PRO A 63 -11.23 14.69 -1.43
N GLN A 64 -11.91 13.56 -1.30
CA GLN A 64 -12.69 13.20 -0.11
C GLN A 64 -11.81 12.62 1.01
N VAL A 65 -10.54 12.30 0.74
CA VAL A 65 -9.60 11.75 1.71
C VAL A 65 -9.01 12.87 2.56
N LEU A 66 -9.31 12.80 3.85
CA LEU A 66 -8.83 13.74 4.87
C LEU A 66 -7.47 13.30 5.42
N SER A 67 -7.22 11.99 5.48
CA SER A 67 -5.99 11.41 6.02
C SER A 67 -5.83 9.97 5.51
N ALA A 68 -4.57 9.58 5.31
CA ALA A 68 -4.16 8.20 5.08
C ALA A 68 -3.10 7.83 6.12
N THR A 69 -3.36 6.77 6.89
CA THR A 69 -2.45 6.27 7.92
C THR A 69 -1.99 4.87 7.55
N LEU A 70 -0.68 4.67 7.46
CA LEU A 70 -0.09 3.35 7.28
C LEU A 70 -0.29 2.51 8.54
N ALA A 71 -1.01 1.40 8.39
CA ALA A 71 -1.28 0.44 9.46
C ALA A 71 -0.38 -0.79 9.40
N TYR A 72 0.05 -1.14 8.19
CA TYR A 72 0.91 -2.29 7.94
C TYR A 72 1.72 -2.07 6.67
N GLU A 73 2.96 -2.56 6.68
CA GLU A 73 3.80 -2.68 5.49
C GLU A 73 4.52 -4.04 5.53
N TYR A 74 4.48 -4.72 4.40
CA TYR A 74 5.32 -5.85 4.06
C TYR A 74 6.21 -5.44 2.89
N GLY A 75 7.51 -5.53 3.11
CA GLY A 75 8.49 -5.58 2.05
C GLY A 75 9.13 -6.94 2.04
N GLY A 76 9.05 -7.65 0.91
CA GLY A 76 9.89 -8.81 0.67
C GLY A 76 11.35 -8.36 0.70
N ASP A 77 11.98 -8.50 1.86
CA ASP A 77 13.41 -8.47 2.00
C ASP A 77 13.88 -9.92 1.93
N GLU A 78 14.35 -10.31 0.75
CA GLU A 78 15.35 -11.37 0.65
C GLU A 78 16.65 -10.81 1.27
N HIS A 79 16.67 -10.62 2.59
CA HIS A 79 17.94 -10.59 3.32
C HIS A 79 18.48 -12.02 3.31
N GLY A 80 18.88 -12.51 2.12
CA GLY A 80 19.92 -13.50 2.07
C GLY A 80 21.16 -12.89 2.74
N PRO A 81 21.86 -13.61 3.62
CA PRO A 81 23.10 -13.10 4.20
C PRO A 81 24.02 -12.61 3.07
N PRO A 82 24.77 -11.51 3.26
CA PRO A 82 25.73 -11.07 2.25
C PRO A 82 26.60 -12.27 1.90
N GLY A 83 26.59 -12.64 0.62
CA GLY A 83 27.13 -13.90 0.15
C GLY A 83 28.51 -14.14 0.74
N CYS A 84 28.69 -15.30 1.37
CA CYS A 84 30.02 -15.87 1.49
C CYS A 84 30.45 -16.17 0.04
N GLY A 85 31.13 -15.21 -0.58
CA GLY A 85 31.76 -15.41 -1.89
C GLY A 85 32.69 -16.62 -1.83
N PRO A 86 32.95 -17.31 -2.95
CA PRO A 86 33.81 -18.47 -2.95
C PRO A 86 35.18 -18.11 -2.34
N PRO A 87 35.79 -18.97 -1.51
CA PRO A 87 37.09 -18.67 -0.92
C PRO A 87 38.11 -18.50 -2.04
N ALA A 88 38.50 -17.26 -2.28
CA ALA A 88 39.66 -16.92 -3.08
C ALA A 88 40.92 -17.15 -2.23
N CYS A 89 41.43 -18.38 -2.22
CA CYS A 89 42.84 -18.67 -1.94
C CYS A 89 43.17 -20.06 -2.50
N GLY A 90 43.90 -20.06 -3.61
CA GLY A 90 44.49 -21.26 -4.22
C GLY A 90 45.62 -21.85 -3.36
N PRO A 91 46.19 -22.98 -3.81
CA PRO A 91 47.16 -23.74 -3.03
C PRO A 91 48.54 -23.07 -3.01
N PRO A 92 49.32 -23.20 -1.92
CA PRO A 92 50.78 -23.15 -1.98
C PRO A 92 51.36 -24.50 -2.47
#